data_AF-A0A1V4T090-F1
#
_entry.id   AF-A0A1V4T090-F1
#
_cell.length_a   1.000
_cell.length_b   1.000
_cell.length_c   1.000
_cell.angle_alpha   90.00
_cell.angle_beta   90.00
_cell.angle_gamma   90.00
#
_symmetry.space_group_name_H-M   'P 1'
#
loop_
_entity.id
_entity.type
_entity.pdbx_description
1 polymer ?
#
loop_
_entity_poly.entity_id
_entity_poly.type
_entity_poly.pdbx_seq_one_letter_code
_entity_poly.pdbx_strand_id
1 'polypeptide(L)'
;MIGSKDGNAQHIILLPGDNGEAPWAGQMAWAKSIGGDLPTRVEQAMLWANHRDQFERDWYWSSEEREGYSGWAWYQGFDYGYQDRDLQITRLRARAVRRLFLR
;
A
#
# COMPACT_ATOMS: atom_id res chain seq x y z
N MET A 1 0.86 -2.02 -14.12
CA MET A 1 1.04 -3.45 -14.44
C MET A 1 2.39 -3.89 -13.87
N ILE A 2 2.47 -5.02 -13.19
CA ILE A 2 3.74 -5.63 -12.73
C ILE A 2 3.83 -7.02 -13.37
N GLY A 3 4.91 -7.30 -14.09
CA GLY A 3 5.15 -8.59 -14.75
C GLY A 3 6.17 -9.45 -13.99
N SER A 4 5.98 -10.76 -13.99
CA SER A 4 6.98 -11.74 -13.57
C SER A 4 7.87 -12.15 -14.74
N LYS A 5 9.00 -12.82 -14.45
CA LYS A 5 9.90 -13.37 -15.48
C LYS A 5 9.23 -14.43 -16.36
N ASP A 6 8.15 -15.04 -15.88
CA ASP A 6 7.40 -16.10 -16.58
C ASP A 6 6.29 -15.53 -17.48
N GLY A 7 6.21 -14.20 -17.65
CA GLY A 7 5.20 -13.54 -18.47
C GLY A 7 3.86 -13.30 -17.78
N ASN A 8 3.68 -13.79 -16.53
CA ASN A 8 2.50 -13.47 -15.74
C ASN A 8 2.48 -11.98 -15.40
N ALA A 9 1.31 -11.34 -15.48
CA ALA A 9 1.20 -9.94 -15.13
C ALA A 9 0.01 -9.65 -14.24
N GLN A 10 0.17 -8.64 -13.39
CA GLN A 10 -0.86 -8.16 -12.51
C GLN A 10 -1.21 -6.72 -12.85
N HIS A 11 -2.49 -6.45 -13.08
CA HIS A 11 -3.02 -5.09 -13.14
C HIS A 11 -3.34 -4.63 -11.71
N ILE A 12 -2.83 -3.46 -11.33
CA ILE A 12 -3.12 -2.79 -10.06
C ILE A 12 -4.18 -1.73 -10.32
N ILE A 13 -5.32 -1.83 -9.65
CA ILE A 13 -6.39 -0.85 -9.74
C ILE A 13 -6.45 -0.10 -8.42
N LEU A 14 -6.12 1.20 -8.42
CA LEU A 14 -6.26 2.07 -7.27
C LEU A 14 -7.75 2.34 -7.01
N LEU A 15 -8.24 2.02 -5.82
CA LEU A 15 -9.61 2.32 -5.43
C LEU A 15 -9.77 3.81 -5.06
N PRO A 16 -10.97 4.38 -5.27
CA PRO A 16 -11.23 5.77 -4.94
C PRO A 16 -11.17 6.00 -3.42
N GLY A 17 -10.73 7.20 -3.03
CA GLY A 17 -10.66 7.62 -1.64
C GLY A 17 -9.46 7.05 -0.88
N ASP A 18 -9.29 7.53 0.34
CA ASP A 18 -8.30 7.10 1.31
C ASP A 18 -8.95 6.88 2.68
N ASN A 19 -8.21 6.30 3.62
CA ASN A 19 -8.56 6.32 5.03
C ASN A 19 -7.59 7.22 5.78
N GLY A 20 -8.13 7.99 6.72
CA GLY A 20 -7.33 8.74 7.67
C GLY A 20 -6.45 7.85 8.54
N GLU A 21 -5.62 8.47 9.36
CA GLU A 21 -4.62 7.77 10.18
C GLU A 21 -5.22 6.72 11.12
N ALA A 22 -4.73 5.49 11.01
CA ALA A 22 -5.11 4.38 11.89
C ALA A 22 -3.95 3.37 12.03
N PRO A 23 -3.96 2.54 13.10
CA PRO A 23 -3.05 1.40 13.23
C PRO A 23 -3.13 0.47 12.02
N TRP A 24 -2.03 -0.24 11.73
CA TRP A 24 -1.87 -1.08 10.55
C TRP A 24 -3.00 -2.11 10.38
N ALA A 25 -3.37 -2.81 11.46
CA ALA A 25 -4.47 -3.78 11.44
C ALA A 25 -5.82 -3.12 11.10
N GLY A 26 -6.05 -1.88 11.57
CA GLY A 26 -7.24 -1.10 11.23
C GLY A 26 -7.26 -0.73 9.75
N GLN A 27 -6.10 -0.40 9.16
CA GLN A 27 -6.01 -0.11 7.74
C GLN A 27 -6.19 -1.34 6.85
N MET A 28 -5.65 -2.49 7.26
CA MET A 28 -5.90 -3.76 6.57
C MET A 28 -7.40 -4.09 6.58
N ALA A 29 -8.08 -3.91 7.72
CA ALA A 29 -9.52 -4.12 7.84
C ALA A 29 -10.33 -3.13 6.98
N TRP A 30 -9.97 -1.86 6.96
CA TRP A 30 -10.62 -0.85 6.12
C TRP A 30 -10.46 -1.18 4.63
N ALA A 31 -9.25 -1.53 4.18
CA ALA A 31 -9.04 -1.85 2.76
C ALA A 31 -9.91 -3.04 2.33
N LYS A 32 -10.00 -4.07 3.19
CA LYS A 32 -10.89 -5.21 2.99
C LYS A 32 -12.37 -4.82 2.94
N SER A 33 -12.81 -3.89 3.79
CA SER A 33 -14.22 -3.48 3.86
C SER A 33 -14.72 -2.80 2.57
N ILE A 34 -13.82 -2.16 1.82
CA ILE A 34 -14.11 -1.59 0.49
C ILE A 34 -13.75 -2.53 -0.67
N GLY A 35 -13.47 -3.80 -0.35
CA GLY A 35 -13.16 -4.85 -1.32
C GLY A 35 -11.81 -4.71 -1.98
N GLY A 36 -10.83 -4.14 -1.30
CA GLY A 36 -9.44 -4.06 -1.74
C GLY A 36 -8.47 -4.59 -0.69
N ASP A 37 -7.20 -4.29 -0.91
CA ASP A 37 -6.09 -4.56 -0.01
C ASP A 37 -5.21 -3.33 0.11
N LEU A 38 -4.42 -3.22 1.17
CA LEU A 38 -3.31 -2.27 1.13
C LEU A 38 -2.36 -2.62 -0.03
N PRO A 39 -1.74 -1.62 -0.68
CA PRO A 39 -0.73 -1.88 -1.69
C PRO A 39 0.52 -2.49 -1.04
N THR A 40 1.21 -3.35 -1.77
CA THR A 40 2.56 -3.80 -1.41
C THR A 40 3.55 -2.65 -1.54
N ARG A 41 4.78 -2.81 -1.04
CA ARG A 41 5.84 -1.80 -1.21
C ARG A 41 6.11 -1.50 -2.68
N VAL A 42 6.17 -2.52 -3.51
CA VAL A 42 6.42 -2.33 -4.95
C VAL A 42 5.27 -1.58 -5.59
N GLU A 43 4.03 -1.91 -5.24
CA GLU A 43 2.85 -1.20 -5.72
C GLU A 43 2.82 0.25 -5.24
N GLN A 44 3.18 0.53 -3.99
CA GLN A 44 3.29 1.90 -3.48
C GLN A 44 4.33 2.73 -4.25
N ALA A 45 5.50 2.16 -4.57
CA ALA A 45 6.51 2.85 -5.37
C ALA A 45 5.97 3.19 -6.77
N MET A 46 5.25 2.26 -7.40
CA MET A 46 4.60 2.48 -8.69
C MET A 46 3.48 3.53 -8.61
N LEU A 47 2.68 3.53 -7.55
CA LEU A 47 1.63 4.52 -7.31
C LEU A 47 2.22 5.92 -7.10
N TRP A 48 3.33 6.05 -6.38
CA TRP A 48 4.04 7.31 -6.25
C TRP A 48 4.63 7.79 -7.58
N ALA A 49 5.16 6.89 -8.41
CA ALA A 49 5.72 7.28 -9.71
C ALA A 49 4.66 7.74 -10.73
N ASN A 50 3.44 7.18 -10.68
CA ASN A 50 2.45 7.36 -11.76
C ASN A 50 1.16 8.07 -11.34
N HIS A 51 0.85 8.12 -10.04
CA HIS A 51 -0.43 8.60 -9.51
C HIS A 51 -0.25 9.46 -8.26
N ARG A 52 0.90 10.12 -8.09
CA ARG A 52 1.22 10.92 -6.89
C ARG A 52 0.20 12.01 -6.61
N ASP A 53 -0.37 12.59 -7.65
CA ASP A 53 -1.41 13.62 -7.61
C ASP A 53 -2.70 13.15 -6.93
N GLN A 54 -2.91 11.84 -6.80
CA GLN A 54 -4.05 11.27 -6.09
C GLN A 54 -3.81 11.06 -4.60
N PHE A 55 -2.62 11.37 -4.08
CA PHE A 55 -2.25 11.14 -2.68
C PHE A 55 -1.97 12.45 -1.97
N GLU A 56 -2.33 12.51 -0.69
CA GLU A 56 -1.80 13.53 0.21
C GLU A 56 -0.28 13.37 0.38
N ARG A 57 0.43 14.48 0.65
CA ARG A 57 1.87 14.49 0.95
C ARG A 57 2.14 13.96 2.37
N ASP A 58 1.82 12.69 2.58
CA ASP A 58 1.81 12.03 3.88
C ASP A 58 2.26 10.56 3.77
N TRP A 59 2.23 9.83 4.88
CA TRP A 59 2.68 8.45 5.02
C TRP A 59 1.52 7.46 4.92
N TYR A 60 1.74 6.39 4.15
CA TYR A 60 0.74 5.37 3.88
C TYR A 60 1.25 3.97 4.20
N TRP A 61 0.46 3.21 4.96
CA TRP A 61 0.76 1.82 5.29
C TRP A 61 0.82 0.93 4.03
N SER A 62 1.81 0.03 3.99
CA SER A 62 1.90 -1.09 3.05
C SER A 62 1.18 -2.32 3.63
N SER A 63 0.81 -3.28 2.78
CA SER A 63 0.34 -4.60 3.24
C SER A 63 1.45 -5.50 3.81
N GLU A 64 2.72 -5.09 3.70
CA GLU A 64 3.87 -5.92 4.06
C GLU A 64 4.27 -5.74 5.53
N GLU A 65 4.21 -6.83 6.30
CA GLU A 65 4.86 -6.91 7.61
C GLU A 65 6.40 -6.90 7.44
N ARG A 66 7.11 -6.41 8.45
CA ARG A 66 8.58 -6.50 8.47
C ARG A 66 9.03 -7.91 8.84
N GLU A 67 9.71 -8.58 7.91
CA GLU A 67 10.29 -9.89 8.16
C GLU A 67 11.22 -9.89 9.39
N GLY A 68 11.04 -10.88 10.27
CA GLY A 68 11.84 -11.07 11.49
C GLY A 68 11.49 -10.15 12.67
N TYR A 69 10.51 -9.23 12.53
CA TYR A 69 10.10 -8.30 13.58
C TYR A 69 8.59 -8.18 13.65
N SER A 70 7.98 -9.10 14.41
CA SER A 70 6.55 -9.07 14.70
C SER A 70 6.13 -7.69 15.25
N GLY A 71 5.00 -7.18 14.77
CA GLY A 71 4.46 -5.89 15.23
C GLY A 71 5.04 -4.67 14.50
N TRP A 72 5.82 -4.85 13.43
CA TRP A 72 6.28 -3.78 12.55
C TRP A 72 5.74 -3.97 11.13
N ALA A 73 5.41 -2.90 10.43
CA ALA A 73 4.99 -2.95 9.03
C ALA A 73 5.72 -1.89 8.21
N TRP A 74 5.76 -2.08 6.90
CA TRP A 74 6.32 -1.10 5.97
C TRP A 74 5.31 0.01 5.66
N TYR A 75 5.81 1.19 5.35
CA TYR A 75 5.03 2.31 4.84
C TYR A 75 5.83 3.09 3.79
N GLN A 76 5.16 3.97 3.05
CA GLN A 76 5.80 4.88 2.11
C GLN A 76 5.30 6.32 2.30
N GLY A 77 6.22 7.28 2.23
CA GLY A 77 5.91 8.70 2.18
C GLY A 77 5.63 9.15 0.76
N PHE A 78 4.47 9.75 0.53
CA PHE A 78 4.08 10.24 -0.79
C PHE A 78 4.59 11.65 -1.11
N ASP A 79 5.35 12.25 -0.19
CA ASP A 79 6.14 13.45 -0.51
C ASP A 79 7.37 13.09 -1.37
N TYR A 80 8.35 12.40 -0.82
CA TYR A 80 9.62 12.11 -1.51
C TYR A 80 9.76 10.66 -2.02
N GLY A 81 8.78 9.79 -1.79
CA GLY A 81 8.79 8.39 -2.23
C GLY A 81 9.58 7.43 -1.35
N TYR A 82 10.07 7.91 -0.19
CA TYR A 82 10.86 7.10 0.75
C TYR A 82 10.00 6.01 1.42
N GLN A 83 10.58 4.82 1.60
CA GLN A 83 9.97 3.69 2.31
C GLN A 83 10.75 3.35 3.57
N ASP A 84 10.04 3.11 4.68
CA ASP A 84 10.60 2.61 5.94
C ASP A 84 9.59 1.73 6.69
N ARG A 85 9.91 1.35 7.91
CA ARG A 85 9.06 0.57 8.80
C ARG A 85 8.79 1.30 10.11
N ASP A 86 7.62 1.06 10.67
CA ASP A 86 7.27 1.50 12.03
C ASP A 86 6.44 0.43 12.73
N LEU A 87 6.23 0.60 14.02
CA LEU A 87 5.33 -0.21 14.82
C LEU A 87 3.92 -0.18 14.24
N GLN A 88 3.26 -1.33 14.18
CA GLN A 88 1.89 -1.48 13.66
C GLN A 88 0.86 -0.67 14.46
N ILE A 89 1.20 -0.19 15.66
CA ILE A 89 0.37 0.70 16.48
C ILE A 89 0.45 2.18 16.03
N THR A 90 1.48 2.55 15.26
CA THR A 90 1.58 3.89 14.65
C THR A 90 0.38 4.12 13.74
N ARG A 91 -0.10 5.36 13.68
CA ARG A 91 -1.27 5.74 12.90
C ARG A 91 -0.80 6.41 11.62
N LEU A 92 -0.91 5.71 10.50
CA LEU A 92 -0.60 6.23 9.16
C LEU A 92 -1.85 6.06 8.28
N ARG A 93 -1.91 6.78 7.16
CA ARG A 93 -3.04 6.72 6.21
C ARG A 93 -3.04 5.40 5.43
N ALA A 94 -4.11 5.16 4.67
CA ALA A 94 -4.18 4.03 3.75
C ALA A 94 -4.85 4.36 2.42
N ARG A 95 -4.39 3.68 1.38
CA ARG A 95 -5.11 3.50 0.12
C ARG A 95 -5.39 2.02 -0.06
N ALA A 96 -6.39 1.71 -0.88
CA ALA A 96 -6.71 0.34 -1.23
C ALA A 96 -6.50 0.10 -2.73
N VAL A 97 -6.06 -1.10 -3.07
CA VAL A 97 -5.92 -1.57 -4.45
C VAL A 97 -6.70 -2.87 -4.66
N ARG A 98 -7.10 -3.11 -5.91
CA ARG A 98 -7.51 -4.43 -6.41
C ARG A 98 -6.48 -4.96 -7.40
N ARG A 99 -6.32 -6.28 -7.41
CA ARG A 99 -5.34 -6.98 -8.25
C ARG A 99 -6.09 -7.85 -9.25
N LEU A 100 -5.84 -7.67 -10.54
CA LEU A 100 -6.31 -8.56 -11.59
C LEU A 100 -5.12 -9.30 -12.20
N PHE A 101 -5.17 -10.63 -12.16
CA PHE A 101 -4.13 -11.47 -12.73
C PHE A 101 -4.45 -11.79 -14.19
N LEU A 102 -3.50 -11.47 -15.06
CA LEU A 102 -3.53 -11.79 -16.48
C LEU A 102 -2.62 -12.99 -16.70
N ARG A 103 -3.14 -13.99 -17.41
CA ARG A 103 -2.42 -15.15 -17.91
C ARG A 103 -2.27 -15.04 -19.42
#